data_AF-F7A1G9-F1
#
_entry.id   AF-F7A1G9-F1
#
_cell.length_a   1.000
_cell.length_b   1.000
_cell.length_c   1.000
_cell.angle_alpha   90.00
_cell.angle_beta   90.00
_cell.angle_gamma   90.00
#
_symmetry.space_group_name_H-M   'P 1'
#
loop_
_entity.id
_entity.type
_entity.pdbx_description
1 polymer ?
#
loop_
_entity_poly.entity_id
_entity_poly.type
_entity_poly.pdbx_seq_one_letter_code
_entity_poly.pdbx_strand_id
1 'polypeptide(L)'
;EDIFEINQKFGQQGLTDGDIRPRSLTRNSIIDKTYFWPSTTIPVQYGNRLGYKAIAGIDDARQEYEMRTCFSFPDRTDEEDYLLYEPLNGCWSSVGKQGGTQLVSIGAGCEWMSTIQHEMMHAIGIYHEQSRTDRDGYIYIDTDNIDPDLVYNFDKYSYEVVDNRRVAYDYNSIMHYGDTSFSTNGGKTIITRDPAFQDVIGQRRTFSEGDVTMINRMYPCSDPLRKSYTCNFEEEAICGYVQDTTDQLDWFKFNVGVSDPKNFNSFVPLVDNTHGYMVFDTSSKVGSEIGNLVSMRLKSNSTKQCLEFGYYMDLVAGSQAGIAVYIGTIDQSNGDILSAQPVLSITGDHGAYWNTERRTIQAPAKYKLVITAKSVTDIYTDDVIAIDDVSILDKPCETSYYTIHDFSSLLASTTKGDAVYSPLMYTDEGYAFKIIVSLQHALTACAFFAVAQGVNDDNLPWPFYNQVVKIGVVDQGPDALTRMNQFFTLLTTSDGDPNFDKPTTMNAFNFFYTRATYEVNGGWGYNNFMTLSDIMNTRDFLKNDAIVISINV
;
A
#
# COMPACT_ATOMS: atom_id res chain seq x y z
N GLU A 1 1.13 -17.77 8.64
CA GLU A 1 0.12 -18.82 8.44
C GLU A 1 -0.89 -18.24 7.46
N ASP A 2 -1.23 -18.99 6.42
CA ASP A 2 -2.27 -18.61 5.44
C ASP A 2 -3.67 -18.99 5.99
N ILE A 3 -4.73 -18.46 5.38
CA ILE A 3 -6.15 -18.66 5.77
C ILE A 3 -6.47 -20.15 5.95
N PHE A 4 -6.07 -20.98 4.98
CA PHE A 4 -6.38 -22.41 4.96
C PHE A 4 -5.69 -23.18 6.08
N GLU A 5 -4.46 -22.79 6.43
CA GLU A 5 -3.69 -23.39 7.53
C GLU A 5 -4.34 -23.03 8.88
N ILE A 6 -4.78 -21.78 9.03
CA ILE A 6 -5.49 -21.31 10.21
C ILE A 6 -6.78 -22.11 10.40
N ASN A 7 -7.59 -22.26 9.34
CA ASN A 7 -8.86 -22.98 9.42
C ASN A 7 -8.69 -24.47 9.75
N GLN A 8 -7.69 -25.12 9.16
CA GLN A 8 -7.34 -26.51 9.49
C GLN A 8 -6.89 -26.65 10.95
N LYS A 9 -6.06 -25.73 11.44
CA LYS A 9 -5.58 -25.72 12.83
C LYS A 9 -6.71 -25.56 13.84
N PHE A 10 -7.73 -24.76 13.50
CA PHE A 10 -8.94 -24.63 14.30
C PHE A 10 -9.97 -25.75 14.08
N GLY A 11 -9.66 -26.75 13.24
CA GLY A 11 -10.53 -27.87 12.95
C GLY A 11 -11.88 -27.47 12.35
N GLN A 12 -11.92 -26.39 11.57
CA GLN A 12 -13.16 -25.97 10.91
C GLN A 12 -13.62 -27.06 9.94
N GLN A 13 -14.84 -27.56 10.16
CA GLN A 13 -15.46 -28.58 9.33
C GLN A 13 -16.61 -27.99 8.52
N GLY A 14 -16.80 -28.50 7.31
CA GLY A 14 -17.92 -28.11 6.44
C GLY A 14 -17.75 -26.78 5.71
N LEU A 15 -16.55 -26.20 5.74
CA LEU A 15 -16.16 -25.15 4.80
C LEU A 15 -15.80 -25.79 3.46
N THR A 16 -16.34 -25.26 2.37
CA THR A 16 -15.86 -25.57 1.03
C THR A 16 -14.62 -24.74 0.74
N ASP A 17 -13.68 -25.27 -0.04
CA ASP A 17 -12.45 -24.56 -0.40
C ASP A 17 -11.70 -23.99 0.83
N GLY A 18 -11.83 -24.66 1.98
CA GLY A 18 -11.18 -24.29 3.24
C GLY A 18 -11.73 -23.08 4.01
N ASP A 19 -12.36 -22.10 3.36
CA ASP A 19 -12.81 -20.84 3.99
C ASP A 19 -14.20 -20.35 3.52
N ILE A 20 -14.84 -21.07 2.60
CA ILE A 20 -16.18 -20.71 2.15
C ILE A 20 -17.22 -21.44 2.98
N ARG A 21 -18.07 -20.69 3.68
CA ARG A 21 -19.24 -21.25 4.35
C ARG A 21 -20.39 -21.47 3.37
N PRO A 22 -20.79 -22.72 3.09
CA PRO A 22 -21.86 -23.00 2.13
C PRO A 22 -23.22 -22.57 2.67
N ARG A 23 -24.08 -22.08 1.77
CA ARG A 23 -25.50 -21.84 2.06
C ARG A 23 -26.21 -23.18 2.30
N SER A 24 -27.11 -23.26 3.29
CA SER A 24 -27.77 -24.54 3.67
C SER A 24 -28.75 -25.09 2.62
N LEU A 25 -28.85 -24.49 1.43
CA LEU A 25 -29.74 -24.87 0.34
C LEU A 25 -28.95 -24.83 -0.97
N THR A 26 -28.42 -26.00 -1.35
CA THR A 26 -27.81 -26.40 -2.64
C THR A 26 -26.59 -25.59 -3.12
N ARG A 27 -25.62 -26.27 -3.77
CA ARG A 27 -24.46 -25.65 -4.45
C ARG A 27 -24.99 -24.83 -5.64
N ASN A 28 -25.44 -23.60 -5.39
CA ASN A 28 -26.12 -22.77 -6.38
C ASN A 28 -25.22 -21.66 -6.93
N SER A 29 -25.52 -21.28 -8.16
CA SER A 29 -24.77 -20.36 -9.02
C SER A 29 -24.75 -18.91 -8.53
N ILE A 30 -23.58 -18.26 -8.60
CA ILE A 30 -23.46 -16.80 -8.42
C ILE A 30 -23.91 -16.02 -9.64
N ILE A 31 -24.02 -16.63 -10.82
CA ILE A 31 -24.56 -15.97 -12.02
C ILE A 31 -26.03 -15.56 -11.81
N ASP A 32 -26.74 -16.20 -10.88
CA ASP A 32 -28.04 -15.72 -10.44
C ASP A 32 -27.90 -14.39 -9.68
N LYS A 33 -28.48 -13.34 -10.28
CA LYS A 33 -28.48 -11.96 -9.76
C LYS A 33 -29.04 -11.84 -8.34
N THR A 34 -29.81 -12.81 -7.86
CA THR A 34 -30.35 -12.82 -6.49
C THR A 34 -29.28 -13.00 -5.41
N TYR A 35 -28.08 -13.48 -5.77
CA TYR A 35 -26.94 -13.63 -4.86
C TYR A 35 -25.97 -12.44 -4.87
N PHE A 36 -26.15 -11.50 -5.80
CA PHE A 36 -25.43 -10.24 -5.76
C PHE A 36 -26.05 -9.30 -4.73
N TRP A 37 -25.22 -8.47 -4.12
CA TRP A 37 -25.75 -7.35 -3.34
C TRP A 37 -26.48 -6.38 -4.30
N PRO A 38 -27.72 -5.96 -3.99
CA PRO A 38 -28.48 -5.08 -4.87
C PRO A 38 -27.91 -3.66 -4.94
N SER A 39 -27.04 -3.32 -3.99
CA SER A 39 -26.31 -2.06 -3.89
C SER A 39 -24.84 -2.36 -3.64
N THR A 40 -23.95 -1.49 -4.10
CA THR A 40 -22.52 -1.52 -3.72
C THR A 40 -22.27 -0.82 -2.38
N THR A 41 -23.32 -0.32 -1.73
CA THR A 41 -23.30 0.08 -0.33
C THR A 41 -23.77 -1.09 0.54
N ILE A 42 -22.84 -1.71 1.27
CA ILE A 42 -23.11 -2.86 2.14
C ILE A 42 -22.85 -2.44 3.60
N PRO A 43 -23.89 -2.29 4.43
CA PRO A 43 -23.70 -1.93 5.83
C PRO A 43 -22.88 -2.97 6.58
N VAL A 44 -22.06 -2.53 7.53
CA VAL A 44 -21.21 -3.39 8.37
C VAL A 44 -21.44 -3.15 9.86
N GLN A 45 -21.22 -4.19 10.65
CA GLN A 45 -21.28 -4.13 12.10
C GLN A 45 -20.10 -4.90 12.71
N TYR A 46 -19.52 -4.34 13.77
CA TYR A 46 -18.46 -4.96 14.54
C TYR A 46 -19.04 -5.75 15.72
N GLY A 47 -18.67 -7.01 15.85
CA GLY A 47 -18.97 -7.81 17.04
C GLY A 47 -18.27 -7.22 18.27
N ASN A 48 -18.95 -7.24 19.42
CA ASN A 48 -18.47 -6.63 20.68
C ASN A 48 -17.18 -7.25 21.24
N ARG A 49 -16.72 -8.36 20.66
CA ARG A 49 -15.52 -9.10 21.09
C ARG A 49 -14.33 -8.90 20.15
N LEU A 50 -14.48 -8.16 19.05
CA LEU A 50 -13.37 -7.89 18.15
C LEU A 50 -12.31 -7.06 18.87
N GLY A 51 -11.06 -7.49 18.76
CA GLY A 51 -9.92 -6.72 19.27
C GLY A 51 -9.57 -5.55 18.36
N TYR A 52 -8.82 -4.57 18.88
CA TYR A 52 -8.42 -3.36 18.14
C TYR A 52 -7.68 -3.67 16.83
N LYS A 53 -6.85 -4.71 16.80
CA LYS A 53 -6.15 -5.14 15.57
C LYS A 53 -7.13 -5.56 14.47
N ALA A 54 -8.18 -6.31 14.81
CA ALA A 54 -9.19 -6.74 13.85
C ALA A 54 -10.02 -5.56 13.35
N ILE A 55 -10.42 -4.65 14.25
CA ILE A 55 -11.16 -3.43 13.89
C ILE A 55 -10.35 -2.60 12.89
N ALA A 56 -9.08 -2.32 13.19
CA ALA A 56 -8.19 -1.58 12.31
C ALA A 56 -7.99 -2.29 10.95
N GLY A 57 -7.83 -3.62 10.95
CA GLY A 57 -7.73 -4.39 9.71
C GLY A 57 -9.00 -4.32 8.84
N ILE A 58 -10.19 -4.31 9.48
CA ILE A 58 -11.47 -4.13 8.78
C ILE A 58 -11.57 -2.72 8.21
N ASP A 59 -11.21 -1.69 8.98
CA ASP A 59 -11.23 -0.30 8.54
C ASP A 59 -10.27 -0.05 7.36
N ASP A 60 -9.08 -0.62 7.40
CA ASP A 60 -8.12 -0.58 6.29
C ASP A 60 -8.70 -1.28 5.04
N ALA A 61 -9.30 -2.47 5.21
CA ALA A 61 -9.91 -3.19 4.09
C ALA A 61 -11.06 -2.38 3.47
N ARG A 62 -11.94 -1.78 4.29
CA ARG A 62 -13.01 -0.87 3.83
C ARG A 62 -12.43 0.28 3.00
N GLN A 63 -11.34 0.90 3.47
CA GLN A 63 -10.69 1.99 2.77
C GLN A 63 -10.14 1.57 1.40
N GLU A 64 -9.49 0.41 1.29
CA GLU A 64 -8.98 -0.11 0.02
C GLU A 64 -10.11 -0.37 -0.99
N TYR A 65 -11.25 -0.92 -0.55
CA TYR A 65 -12.44 -1.06 -1.41
C TYR A 65 -12.93 0.30 -1.92
N GLU A 66 -13.06 1.30 -1.05
CA GLU A 66 -13.54 2.64 -1.43
C GLU A 66 -12.59 3.36 -2.39
N MET A 67 -11.28 3.11 -2.28
CA MET A 67 -10.23 3.69 -3.14
C MET A 67 -10.16 3.08 -4.53
N ARG A 68 -10.37 1.77 -4.65
CA ARG A 68 -10.14 1.05 -5.92
C ARG A 68 -11.43 0.61 -6.62
N THR A 69 -12.56 0.64 -5.91
CA THR A 69 -13.85 0.14 -6.40
C THR A 69 -15.00 1.10 -6.06
N CYS A 70 -16.19 0.79 -6.55
CA CYS A 70 -17.41 1.54 -6.20
C CYS A 70 -18.13 1.03 -4.95
N PHE A 71 -17.51 0.13 -4.18
CA PHE A 71 -18.07 -0.37 -2.93
C PHE A 71 -17.84 0.60 -1.76
N SER A 72 -18.90 0.80 -0.97
CA SER A 72 -18.83 1.44 0.34
C SER A 72 -19.36 0.48 1.39
N PHE A 73 -18.73 0.52 2.55
CA PHE A 73 -19.10 -0.31 3.68
C PHE A 73 -19.40 0.59 4.89
N PRO A 74 -20.52 1.32 4.93
CA PRO A 74 -20.84 2.21 6.06
C PRO A 74 -21.18 1.42 7.32
N ASP A 75 -21.07 2.04 8.49
CA ASP A 75 -21.56 1.43 9.72
C ASP A 75 -23.08 1.28 9.65
N ARG A 76 -23.58 0.11 10.02
CA ARG A 76 -24.99 -0.21 10.01
C ARG A 76 -25.78 0.65 11.00
N THR A 77 -26.96 1.10 10.57
CA THR A 77 -27.97 1.71 11.45
C THR A 77 -29.11 0.72 11.71
N ASP A 78 -29.95 0.49 10.71
CA ASP A 78 -31.23 -0.21 10.80
C ASP A 78 -31.48 -1.14 9.61
N GLU A 79 -30.50 -1.26 8.71
CA GLU A 79 -30.59 -2.12 7.53
C GLU A 79 -30.73 -3.59 7.93
N GLU A 80 -31.61 -4.31 7.24
CA GLU A 80 -31.88 -5.73 7.51
C GLU A 80 -30.74 -6.64 7.04
N ASP A 81 -30.20 -6.35 5.86
CA ASP A 81 -29.10 -7.09 5.24
C ASP A 81 -27.78 -6.36 5.47
N TYR A 82 -26.83 -7.01 6.15
CA TYR A 82 -25.54 -6.40 6.51
C TYR A 82 -24.49 -7.47 6.83
N LEU A 83 -23.22 -7.09 6.81
CA LEU A 83 -22.11 -7.95 7.26
C LEU A 83 -21.83 -7.72 8.75
N LEU A 84 -21.77 -8.81 9.52
CA LEU A 84 -21.38 -8.80 10.92
C LEU A 84 -20.03 -9.51 11.07
N TYR A 85 -19.00 -8.75 11.43
CA TYR A 85 -17.68 -9.28 11.71
C TYR A 85 -17.61 -9.80 13.15
N GLU A 86 -17.20 -11.06 13.34
CA GLU A 86 -17.10 -11.69 14.66
C GLU A 86 -15.80 -12.50 14.79
N PRO A 87 -15.16 -12.54 15.98
CA PRO A 87 -13.97 -13.34 16.20
C PRO A 87 -14.34 -14.80 16.48
N LEU A 88 -14.85 -15.49 15.46
CA LEU A 88 -15.14 -16.92 15.51
C LEU A 88 -13.86 -17.73 15.22
N ASN A 89 -13.96 -19.05 15.19
CA ASN A 89 -12.82 -19.90 14.88
C ASN A 89 -12.53 -19.87 13.37
N GLY A 90 -11.31 -19.48 13.01
CA GLY A 90 -10.88 -19.40 11.61
C GLY A 90 -11.25 -18.11 10.88
N CYS A 91 -10.86 -18.02 9.62
CA CYS A 91 -11.18 -16.95 8.69
C CYS A 91 -12.13 -17.53 7.64
N TRP A 92 -13.36 -17.01 7.54
CA TRP A 92 -14.31 -17.52 6.55
C TRP A 92 -15.47 -16.56 6.32
N SER A 93 -16.08 -16.71 5.15
CA SER A 93 -17.23 -15.93 4.71
C SER A 93 -18.14 -16.78 3.82
N SER A 94 -19.38 -16.33 3.63
CA SER A 94 -20.27 -16.92 2.63
C SER A 94 -20.10 -16.19 1.30
N VAL A 95 -20.22 -16.89 0.18
CA VAL A 95 -20.06 -16.23 -1.12
C VAL A 95 -21.34 -15.52 -1.55
N GLY A 96 -21.27 -14.21 -1.77
CA GLY A 96 -22.39 -13.34 -2.13
C GLY A 96 -23.39 -13.08 -0.99
N LYS A 97 -24.49 -12.38 -1.32
CA LYS A 97 -25.55 -11.99 -0.38
C LYS A 97 -26.35 -13.19 0.11
N GLN A 98 -26.38 -13.39 1.42
CA GLN A 98 -27.20 -14.43 2.08
C GLN A 98 -28.58 -13.90 2.50
N GLY A 99 -28.64 -12.64 2.93
CA GLY A 99 -29.82 -11.99 3.51
C GLY A 99 -29.80 -12.00 5.04
N GLY A 100 -30.40 -10.99 5.67
CA GLY A 100 -30.34 -10.73 7.11
C GLY A 100 -28.92 -10.45 7.60
N THR A 101 -28.65 -10.83 8.84
CA THR A 101 -27.29 -10.83 9.42
C THR A 101 -26.41 -11.86 8.71
N GLN A 102 -25.41 -11.41 7.95
CA GLN A 102 -24.42 -12.28 7.31
C GLN A 102 -23.09 -12.22 8.06
N LEU A 103 -22.66 -13.36 8.62
CA LEU A 103 -21.42 -13.44 9.41
C LEU A 103 -20.19 -13.49 8.51
N VAL A 104 -19.14 -12.76 8.92
CA VAL A 104 -17.77 -12.89 8.43
C VAL A 104 -16.88 -13.17 9.64
N SER A 105 -16.18 -14.31 9.63
CA SER A 105 -15.32 -14.72 10.75
C SER A 105 -13.95 -14.13 10.63
N ILE A 106 -13.56 -13.28 11.59
CA ILE A 106 -12.21 -12.73 11.73
C ILE A 106 -11.62 -13.26 13.03
N GLY A 107 -11.28 -14.55 13.03
CA GLY A 107 -10.70 -15.25 14.16
C GLY A 107 -9.26 -14.85 14.47
N ALA A 108 -8.69 -15.52 15.49
CA ALA A 108 -7.28 -15.33 15.84
C ALA A 108 -6.37 -15.74 14.67
N GLY A 109 -5.50 -14.83 14.23
CA GLY A 109 -4.64 -15.00 13.06
C GLY A 109 -5.23 -14.42 11.76
N CYS A 110 -6.50 -14.03 11.75
CA CYS A 110 -7.22 -13.50 10.59
C CYS A 110 -7.27 -11.96 10.54
N GLU A 111 -6.67 -11.28 11.51
CA GLU A 111 -6.80 -9.83 11.71
C GLU A 111 -5.99 -8.99 10.70
N TRP A 112 -5.41 -9.63 9.68
CA TRP A 112 -4.67 -8.97 8.62
C TRP A 112 -5.64 -8.34 7.62
N MET A 113 -5.34 -7.11 7.19
CA MET A 113 -6.15 -6.41 6.19
C MET A 113 -6.36 -7.26 4.91
N SER A 114 -5.32 -7.93 4.43
CA SER A 114 -5.40 -8.81 3.24
C SER A 114 -6.31 -10.02 3.43
N THR A 115 -6.25 -10.67 4.60
CA THR A 115 -7.18 -11.75 4.95
C THR A 115 -8.62 -11.22 5.00
N ILE A 116 -8.84 -10.06 5.62
CA ILE A 116 -10.18 -9.47 5.71
C ILE A 116 -10.70 -9.07 4.32
N GLN A 117 -9.85 -8.49 3.46
CA GLN A 117 -10.19 -8.20 2.07
C GLN A 117 -10.62 -9.45 1.29
N HIS A 118 -9.90 -10.57 1.48
CA HIS A 118 -10.24 -11.87 0.89
C HIS A 118 -11.63 -12.33 1.32
N GLU A 119 -11.93 -12.30 2.62
CA GLU A 119 -13.25 -12.68 3.15
C GLU A 119 -14.39 -11.75 2.69
N MET A 120 -14.07 -10.46 2.50
CA MET A 120 -14.98 -9.50 1.89
C MET A 120 -15.21 -9.79 0.41
N MET A 121 -14.19 -10.25 -0.34
CA MET A 121 -14.33 -10.64 -1.75
C MET A 121 -15.28 -11.84 -1.88
N HIS A 122 -15.17 -12.82 -0.98
CA HIS A 122 -16.21 -13.84 -0.84
C HIS A 122 -17.57 -13.21 -0.59
N ALA A 123 -17.72 -12.35 0.42
CA ALA A 123 -19.00 -11.75 0.79
C ALA A 123 -19.68 -11.00 -0.38
N ILE A 124 -18.92 -10.42 -1.31
CA ILE A 124 -19.46 -9.74 -2.51
C ILE A 124 -19.66 -10.65 -3.72
N GLY A 125 -19.27 -11.92 -3.66
CA GLY A 125 -19.60 -12.91 -4.69
C GLY A 125 -18.42 -13.56 -5.42
N ILE A 126 -17.19 -13.44 -4.94
CA ILE A 126 -16.01 -13.93 -5.66
C ILE A 126 -15.52 -15.24 -5.03
N TYR A 127 -15.29 -16.26 -5.86
CA TYR A 127 -14.65 -17.52 -5.48
C TYR A 127 -13.14 -17.43 -5.69
N HIS A 128 -12.41 -18.47 -5.27
CA HIS A 128 -10.97 -18.52 -5.48
C HIS A 128 -10.57 -18.61 -6.96
N GLU A 129 -9.43 -18.00 -7.28
CA GLU A 129 -8.90 -17.90 -8.65
C GLU A 129 -8.49 -19.29 -9.19
N GLN A 130 -7.90 -20.16 -8.36
CA GLN A 130 -7.51 -21.51 -8.77
C GLN A 130 -8.68 -22.48 -9.02
N SER A 131 -9.91 -22.06 -8.69
CA SER A 131 -11.14 -22.82 -8.93
C SER A 131 -11.85 -22.41 -10.23
N ARG A 132 -11.25 -21.51 -11.02
CA ARG A 132 -11.75 -21.12 -12.34
C ARG A 132 -11.85 -22.30 -13.31
N THR A 133 -12.80 -22.19 -14.23
CA THR A 133 -13.04 -23.18 -15.29
C THR A 133 -11.81 -23.44 -16.18
N ASP A 134 -11.02 -22.40 -16.44
CA ASP A 134 -9.84 -22.37 -17.32
C ASP A 134 -8.50 -22.58 -16.60
N ARG A 135 -8.51 -22.79 -15.27
CA ARG A 135 -7.29 -22.84 -14.43
C ARG A 135 -6.23 -23.86 -14.88
N ASP A 136 -6.64 -24.98 -15.46
CA ASP A 136 -5.70 -26.03 -15.92
C ASP A 136 -4.82 -25.58 -17.10
N GLY A 137 -5.14 -24.44 -17.75
CA GLY A 137 -4.28 -23.79 -18.74
C GLY A 137 -3.13 -22.98 -18.14
N TYR A 138 -3.15 -22.75 -16.82
CA TYR A 138 -2.24 -21.85 -16.09
C TYR A 138 -1.51 -22.55 -14.95
N ILE A 139 -2.15 -23.54 -14.34
CA ILE A 139 -1.62 -24.31 -13.21
C ILE A 139 -1.89 -25.81 -13.39
N TYR A 140 -1.18 -26.62 -12.59
CA TYR A 140 -1.37 -28.05 -12.41
C TYR A 140 -1.54 -28.33 -10.92
N ILE A 141 -2.51 -29.17 -10.56
CA ILE A 141 -2.73 -29.60 -9.18
C ILE A 141 -2.02 -30.93 -8.97
N ASP A 142 -1.04 -30.95 -8.07
CA ASP A 142 -0.34 -32.16 -7.66
C ASP A 142 -1.06 -32.82 -6.49
N THR A 143 -1.95 -33.75 -6.81
CA THR A 143 -2.76 -34.47 -5.83
C THR A 143 -1.97 -35.40 -4.94
N ASP A 144 -0.73 -35.76 -5.31
CA ASP A 144 0.10 -36.66 -4.51
C ASP A 144 0.57 -36.01 -3.19
N ASN A 145 0.55 -34.68 -3.12
CA ASN A 145 0.90 -33.90 -1.93
C ASN A 145 -0.32 -33.53 -1.08
N ILE A 146 -1.54 -33.87 -1.51
CA ILE A 146 -2.81 -33.48 -0.87
C ILE A 146 -3.43 -34.69 -0.17
N ASP A 147 -4.03 -34.49 1.00
CA ASP A 147 -4.87 -35.53 1.62
C ASP A 147 -6.03 -35.86 0.66
N PRO A 148 -6.26 -37.14 0.30
CA PRO A 148 -7.39 -37.54 -0.55
C PRO A 148 -8.75 -36.99 -0.10
N ASP A 149 -8.95 -36.82 1.21
CA ASP A 149 -10.19 -36.28 1.77
C ASP A 149 -10.30 -34.76 1.61
N LEU A 150 -9.24 -34.06 1.19
CA LEU A 150 -9.18 -32.60 1.00
C LEU A 150 -9.01 -32.18 -0.47
N VAL A 151 -8.90 -33.12 -1.42
CA VAL A 151 -8.77 -32.83 -2.87
C VAL A 151 -9.93 -31.99 -3.40
N TYR A 152 -11.12 -32.10 -2.80
CA TYR A 152 -12.29 -31.32 -3.20
C TYR A 152 -12.10 -29.80 -3.09
N ASN A 153 -11.15 -29.31 -2.27
CA ASN A 153 -10.83 -27.87 -2.15
C ASN A 153 -10.15 -27.31 -3.41
N PHE A 154 -9.81 -28.17 -4.38
CA PHE A 154 -9.22 -27.82 -5.66
C PHE A 154 -10.17 -28.10 -6.83
N ASP A 155 -11.44 -28.42 -6.55
CA ASP A 155 -12.46 -28.62 -7.58
C ASP A 155 -12.71 -27.31 -8.34
N LYS A 156 -12.91 -27.42 -9.65
CA LYS A 156 -13.29 -26.27 -10.48
C LYS A 156 -14.79 -26.03 -10.38
N TYR A 157 -15.19 -24.77 -10.39
CA TYR A 157 -16.57 -24.38 -10.60
C TYR A 157 -16.94 -24.43 -12.09
N SER A 158 -18.22 -24.67 -12.41
CA SER A 158 -18.70 -24.63 -13.80
C SER A 158 -19.01 -23.21 -14.26
N TYR A 159 -19.15 -23.00 -15.57
CA TYR A 159 -19.65 -21.73 -16.15
C TYR A 159 -21.08 -21.39 -15.74
N GLU A 160 -21.80 -22.31 -15.08
CA GLU A 160 -23.09 -21.97 -14.50
C GLU A 160 -22.87 -21.26 -13.17
N VAL A 161 -21.77 -21.49 -12.44
CA VAL A 161 -21.52 -20.92 -11.11
C VAL A 161 -20.63 -19.69 -11.17
N VAL A 162 -19.56 -19.73 -11.96
CA VAL A 162 -18.55 -18.66 -12.06
C VAL A 162 -18.48 -18.06 -13.46
N ASP A 163 -18.26 -16.75 -13.53
CA ASP A 163 -18.03 -16.00 -14.77
C ASP A 163 -16.79 -15.12 -14.58
N ASN A 164 -15.77 -15.33 -15.41
CA ASN A 164 -14.50 -14.62 -15.32
C ASN A 164 -14.59 -13.15 -15.80
N ARG A 165 -15.75 -12.68 -16.28
CA ARG A 165 -16.00 -11.29 -16.71
C ARG A 165 -14.94 -10.73 -17.66
N ARG A 166 -14.38 -11.59 -18.53
CA ARG A 166 -13.29 -11.28 -19.47
C ARG A 166 -12.02 -10.76 -18.80
N VAL A 167 -11.79 -11.11 -17.54
CA VAL A 167 -10.52 -10.88 -16.84
C VAL A 167 -9.63 -12.11 -17.10
N ALA A 168 -8.36 -11.87 -17.41
CA ALA A 168 -7.38 -12.95 -17.59
C ALA A 168 -7.20 -13.74 -16.27
N TYR A 169 -6.54 -14.90 -16.34
CA TYR A 169 -6.16 -15.61 -15.11
C TYR A 169 -5.10 -14.80 -14.38
N ASP A 170 -5.32 -14.55 -13.08
CA ASP A 170 -4.47 -13.67 -12.30
C ASP A 170 -3.69 -14.43 -11.22
N TYR A 171 -2.42 -14.72 -11.50
CA TYR A 171 -1.51 -15.33 -10.53
C TYR A 171 -1.30 -14.46 -9.27
N ASN A 172 -1.48 -13.14 -9.36
CA ASN A 172 -1.37 -12.22 -8.23
C ASN A 172 -2.69 -12.04 -7.46
N SER A 173 -3.77 -12.70 -7.86
CA SER A 173 -5.06 -12.55 -7.17
C SER A 173 -4.93 -12.87 -5.69
N ILE A 174 -5.49 -12.00 -4.83
CA ILE A 174 -5.60 -12.26 -3.39
C ILE A 174 -6.48 -13.47 -3.11
N MET A 175 -7.31 -13.87 -4.09
CA MET A 175 -8.17 -15.05 -4.06
C MET A 175 -7.47 -16.32 -4.55
N HIS A 176 -6.19 -16.27 -4.90
CA HIS A 176 -5.42 -17.45 -5.30
C HIS A 176 -4.79 -18.14 -4.07
N TYR A 177 -4.84 -19.47 -4.04
CA TYR A 177 -4.09 -20.29 -3.08
C TYR A 177 -2.58 -20.14 -3.24
N GLY A 178 -1.83 -20.38 -2.15
CA GLY A 178 -0.38 -20.57 -2.22
C GLY A 178 -0.02 -21.92 -2.84
N ASP A 179 1.26 -22.09 -3.16
CA ASP A 179 1.76 -23.29 -3.81
C ASP A 179 1.74 -24.53 -2.92
N THR A 180 1.76 -24.36 -1.59
CA THR A 180 1.69 -25.46 -0.60
C THR A 180 0.36 -25.57 0.14
N SER A 181 -0.69 -24.86 -0.30
CA SER A 181 -2.02 -24.92 0.36
C SER A 181 -2.51 -26.36 0.44
N PHE A 182 -3.00 -26.79 1.61
CA PHE A 182 -3.46 -28.17 1.91
C PHE A 182 -2.41 -29.29 1.73
N SER A 183 -1.12 -28.94 1.68
CA SER A 183 -0.05 -29.94 1.60
C SER A 183 0.04 -30.77 2.88
N THR A 184 0.19 -32.09 2.73
CA THR A 184 0.38 -33.03 3.86
C THR A 184 1.85 -33.29 4.19
N ASN A 185 2.77 -32.91 3.28
CA ASN A 185 4.19 -33.23 3.36
C ASN A 185 5.10 -32.00 3.13
N GLY A 186 4.51 -30.81 2.97
CA GLY A 186 5.22 -29.57 2.64
C GLY A 186 5.62 -29.45 1.16
N GLY A 187 5.28 -30.42 0.31
CA GLY A 187 5.43 -30.35 -1.13
C GLY A 187 4.40 -29.43 -1.77
N LYS A 188 4.69 -28.93 -2.97
CA LYS A 188 3.80 -28.04 -3.72
C LYS A 188 2.55 -28.80 -4.17
N THR A 189 1.37 -28.30 -3.85
CA THR A 189 0.07 -28.79 -4.31
C THR A 189 -0.38 -28.07 -5.57
N ILE A 190 0.10 -26.84 -5.80
CA ILE A 190 -0.13 -26.07 -7.02
C ILE A 190 1.20 -25.77 -7.72
N ILE A 191 1.33 -26.25 -8.95
CA ILE A 191 2.48 -26.01 -9.82
C ILE A 191 2.04 -25.10 -10.96
N THR A 192 2.61 -23.92 -11.05
CA THR A 192 2.38 -22.99 -12.18
C THR A 192 2.98 -23.54 -13.47
N ARG A 193 2.27 -23.37 -14.59
CA ARG A 193 2.77 -23.81 -15.90
C ARG A 193 3.91 -22.95 -16.40
N ASP A 194 3.84 -21.65 -16.10
CA ASP A 194 4.95 -20.73 -16.27
C ASP A 194 5.67 -20.57 -14.93
N PRO A 195 6.90 -21.12 -14.80
CA PRO A 195 7.66 -21.09 -13.55
C PRO A 195 7.94 -19.69 -13.00
N ALA A 196 7.88 -18.64 -13.85
CA ALA A 196 8.07 -17.26 -13.41
C ALA A 196 7.02 -16.80 -12.39
N PHE A 197 5.84 -17.45 -12.37
CA PHE A 197 4.75 -17.13 -11.45
C PHE A 197 4.66 -18.05 -10.23
N GLN A 198 5.61 -18.97 -10.07
CA GLN A 198 5.52 -19.97 -9.01
C GLN A 198 5.57 -19.36 -7.60
N ASP A 199 6.40 -18.33 -7.42
CA ASP A 199 6.55 -17.59 -6.16
C ASP A 199 5.61 -16.36 -6.09
N VAL A 200 4.73 -16.20 -7.08
CA VAL A 200 3.76 -15.09 -7.18
C VAL A 200 2.40 -15.47 -6.59
N ILE A 201 1.98 -16.72 -6.77
CA ILE A 201 0.69 -17.22 -6.30
C ILE A 201 0.60 -17.23 -4.77
N GLY A 202 -0.60 -16.97 -4.24
CA GLY A 202 -0.84 -16.98 -2.80
C GLY A 202 -0.40 -15.71 -2.06
N GLN A 203 -0.13 -14.62 -2.79
CA GLN A 203 0.19 -13.33 -2.18
C GLN A 203 -0.92 -12.87 -1.21
N ARG A 204 -0.52 -12.21 -0.11
CA ARG A 204 -1.41 -11.68 0.94
C ARG A 204 -1.08 -10.21 1.27
N ARG A 205 -0.90 -9.39 0.25
CA ARG A 205 -0.57 -7.95 0.34
C ARG A 205 -1.83 -7.10 0.31
N THR A 206 -2.50 -7.09 -0.85
CA THR A 206 -3.75 -6.38 -1.13
C THR A 206 -4.33 -6.92 -2.45
N PHE A 207 -5.36 -6.28 -3.00
CA PHE A 207 -5.88 -6.57 -4.34
C PHE A 207 -4.79 -6.50 -5.42
N SER A 208 -4.84 -7.45 -6.34
CA SER A 208 -4.25 -7.30 -7.65
C SER A 208 -5.08 -6.36 -8.54
N GLU A 209 -4.50 -5.93 -9.65
CA GLU A 209 -5.26 -5.21 -10.69
C GLU A 209 -6.39 -6.06 -11.28
N GLY A 210 -6.19 -7.38 -11.39
CA GLY A 210 -7.23 -8.31 -11.85
C GLY A 210 -8.39 -8.41 -10.88
N ASP A 211 -8.13 -8.45 -9.57
CA ASP A 211 -9.16 -8.44 -8.52
C ASP A 211 -10.04 -7.17 -8.63
N VAL A 212 -9.41 -6.00 -8.71
CA VAL A 212 -10.12 -4.71 -8.85
C VAL A 212 -10.93 -4.67 -10.13
N THR A 213 -10.34 -5.10 -11.25
CA THR A 213 -11.02 -5.16 -12.54
C THR A 213 -12.22 -6.11 -12.51
N MET A 214 -12.07 -7.26 -11.86
CA MET A 214 -13.14 -8.24 -11.68
C MET A 214 -14.30 -7.65 -10.88
N ILE A 215 -14.03 -7.03 -9.73
CA ILE A 215 -15.05 -6.37 -8.89
C ILE A 215 -15.81 -5.30 -9.69
N ASN A 216 -15.08 -4.43 -10.38
CA ASN A 216 -15.66 -3.30 -11.14
C ASN A 216 -16.41 -3.74 -12.42
N ARG A 217 -16.20 -4.98 -12.90
CA ARG A 217 -17.01 -5.59 -13.97
C ARG A 217 -18.16 -6.43 -13.43
N MET A 218 -18.02 -6.95 -12.20
CA MET A 218 -19.05 -7.73 -11.52
C MET A 218 -20.24 -6.87 -11.15
N TYR A 219 -19.95 -5.74 -10.51
CA TYR A 219 -20.89 -4.68 -10.17
C TYR A 219 -20.67 -3.54 -11.17
N PRO A 220 -21.71 -2.91 -11.73
CA PRO A 220 -21.58 -1.89 -12.77
C PRO A 220 -20.98 -0.58 -12.22
N CYS A 221 -19.75 -0.63 -11.75
CA CYS A 221 -19.01 0.49 -11.21
C CYS A 221 -18.66 1.45 -12.35
N SER A 222 -19.13 2.70 -12.23
CA SER A 222 -18.76 3.76 -13.17
C SER A 222 -17.47 4.46 -12.78
N ASP A 223 -17.17 4.54 -11.49
CA ASP A 223 -16.00 5.20 -10.89
C ASP A 223 -15.76 4.63 -9.47
N PRO A 224 -14.51 4.62 -8.96
CA PRO A 224 -14.25 4.47 -7.53
C PRO A 224 -14.89 5.58 -6.69
N LEU A 225 -15.21 5.29 -5.43
CA LEU A 225 -15.86 6.28 -4.54
C LEU A 225 -14.93 7.42 -4.14
N ARG A 226 -13.67 7.06 -3.88
CA ARG A 226 -12.58 7.97 -3.56
C ARG A 226 -11.84 8.32 -4.84
N LYS A 227 -11.97 9.58 -5.26
CA LYS A 227 -11.39 10.08 -6.52
C LYS A 227 -9.93 10.46 -6.29
N SER A 228 -9.08 9.45 -6.33
CA SER A 228 -7.63 9.65 -6.39
C SER A 228 -7.20 10.00 -7.82
N TYR A 229 -6.09 10.70 -7.93
CA TYR A 229 -5.50 11.11 -9.21
C TYR A 229 -4.01 10.77 -9.18
N THR A 230 -3.51 10.14 -10.24
CA THR A 230 -2.10 9.81 -10.40
C THR A 230 -1.61 10.31 -11.76
N CYS A 231 -0.36 10.76 -11.81
CA CYS A 231 0.32 11.20 -13.01
C CYS A 231 1.81 10.88 -12.94
N ASN A 232 2.23 9.94 -13.77
CA ASN A 232 3.63 9.55 -13.99
C ASN A 232 4.20 10.16 -15.27
N PHE A 233 3.54 11.18 -15.84
CA PHE A 233 3.96 11.95 -17.01
C PHE A 233 4.27 11.18 -18.31
N GLU A 234 3.95 9.89 -18.42
CA GLU A 234 4.22 9.09 -19.63
C GLU A 234 3.51 9.57 -20.90
N GLU A 235 2.27 10.01 -20.75
CA GLU A 235 1.45 10.47 -21.86
C GLU A 235 1.92 11.84 -22.39
N GLU A 236 1.84 12.08 -23.70
CA GLU A 236 2.21 13.38 -24.31
C GLU A 236 1.46 14.56 -23.69
N ALA A 237 0.20 14.33 -23.31
CA ALA A 237 -0.66 15.33 -22.70
C ALA A 237 -0.36 15.58 -21.22
N ILE A 238 0.69 14.99 -20.64
CA ILE A 238 1.13 15.15 -19.23
C ILE A 238 -0.04 15.09 -18.25
N CYS A 239 -0.92 14.11 -18.42
CA CYS A 239 -2.11 13.90 -17.60
C CYS A 239 -3.04 15.12 -17.49
N GLY A 240 -2.99 16.05 -18.45
CA GLY A 240 -3.74 17.30 -18.48
C GLY A 240 -3.19 18.42 -17.59
N TYR A 241 -1.94 18.32 -17.12
CA TYR A 241 -1.22 19.47 -16.58
C TYR A 241 -0.97 20.52 -17.68
N VAL A 242 -0.87 21.78 -17.27
CA VAL A 242 -0.61 22.92 -18.16
C VAL A 242 0.51 23.78 -17.58
N GLN A 243 1.36 24.31 -18.45
CA GLN A 243 2.34 25.34 -18.08
C GLN A 243 1.61 26.68 -17.91
N ASP A 244 2.00 27.46 -16.90
CA ASP A 244 1.49 28.81 -16.72
C ASP A 244 2.19 29.79 -17.67
N THR A 245 1.47 30.29 -18.66
CA THR A 245 2.02 31.23 -19.66
C THR A 245 2.40 32.61 -19.10
N THR A 246 2.13 32.88 -17.82
CA THR A 246 2.41 34.19 -17.18
C THR A 246 3.71 34.21 -16.37
N ASP A 247 4.33 33.05 -16.15
CA ASP A 247 5.61 32.94 -15.48
C ASP A 247 6.79 33.12 -16.44
N GLN A 248 8.01 32.87 -15.97
CA GLN A 248 9.22 33.19 -16.72
C GLN A 248 9.87 31.98 -17.39
N LEU A 249 9.57 30.77 -16.94
CA LEU A 249 10.22 29.54 -17.37
C LEU A 249 9.22 28.37 -17.29
N ASP A 250 9.21 27.53 -18.33
CA ASP A 250 8.36 26.33 -18.37
C ASP A 250 9.11 25.09 -17.83
N TRP A 251 8.34 24.13 -17.32
CA TRP A 251 8.82 22.76 -17.13
C TRP A 251 8.95 22.04 -18.49
N PHE A 252 9.97 21.21 -18.64
CA PHE A 252 10.21 20.39 -19.82
C PHE A 252 9.88 18.93 -19.51
N LYS A 253 9.05 18.31 -20.35
CA LYS A 253 8.89 16.86 -20.31
C LYS A 253 10.13 16.21 -20.92
N PHE A 254 10.79 15.36 -20.14
CA PHE A 254 11.83 14.48 -20.62
C PHE A 254 11.21 13.14 -21.06
N ASN A 255 11.74 12.51 -22.12
CA ASN A 255 11.33 11.18 -22.58
C ASN A 255 12.56 10.40 -23.06
N VAL A 256 12.69 9.14 -22.65
CA VAL A 256 13.75 8.24 -23.10
C VAL A 256 13.65 8.02 -24.62
N GLY A 257 14.76 8.20 -25.35
CA GLY A 257 14.83 7.94 -26.80
C GLY A 257 14.52 9.14 -27.71
N VAL A 258 14.09 10.28 -27.15
CA VAL A 258 14.06 11.56 -27.89
C VAL A 258 15.44 12.21 -27.74
N SER A 259 15.95 12.83 -28.81
CA SER A 259 17.21 13.59 -28.74
C SER A 259 17.07 14.69 -27.71
N ASP A 260 17.68 14.47 -26.55
CA ASP A 260 17.78 15.40 -25.46
C ASP A 260 18.57 16.63 -25.92
N PRO A 261 17.92 17.79 -26.12
CA PRO A 261 18.62 18.97 -26.62
C PRO A 261 19.68 19.50 -25.64
N LYS A 262 19.65 19.06 -24.38
CA LYS A 262 20.46 19.59 -23.28
C LYS A 262 21.25 18.53 -22.48
N ASN A 263 21.21 17.25 -22.87
CA ASN A 263 21.87 16.13 -22.19
C ASN A 263 21.47 15.93 -20.70
N PHE A 264 20.25 16.25 -20.28
CA PHE A 264 19.66 15.81 -19.00
C PHE A 264 19.82 14.31 -18.69
N ASN A 265 19.87 13.45 -19.72
CA ASN A 265 20.16 12.02 -19.57
C ASN A 265 21.48 11.72 -18.82
N SER A 266 22.45 12.64 -18.80
CA SER A 266 23.68 12.47 -18.02
C SER A 266 23.58 12.94 -16.57
N PHE A 267 22.51 13.66 -16.21
CA PHE A 267 22.36 14.34 -14.92
C PHE A 267 21.24 13.76 -14.04
N VAL A 268 20.17 13.20 -14.62
CA VAL A 268 19.11 12.53 -13.85
C VAL A 268 19.11 11.04 -14.21
N PRO A 269 19.35 10.13 -13.24
CA PRO A 269 19.29 8.70 -13.48
C PRO A 269 17.89 8.29 -13.96
N LEU A 270 17.84 7.57 -15.08
CA LEU A 270 16.61 6.93 -15.55
C LEU A 270 16.23 5.81 -14.59
N VAL A 271 15.00 5.86 -14.09
CA VAL A 271 14.50 4.97 -13.05
C VAL A 271 14.15 3.58 -13.59
N ASP A 272 13.90 3.50 -14.90
CA ASP A 272 13.81 2.29 -15.72
C ASP A 272 13.86 2.69 -17.21
N ASN A 273 13.79 1.72 -18.12
CA ASN A 273 13.90 1.98 -19.56
C ASN A 273 12.64 2.65 -20.20
N THR A 274 11.67 3.13 -19.42
CA THR A 274 10.32 3.45 -19.93
C THR A 274 9.60 4.63 -19.28
N HIS A 275 10.26 5.61 -18.65
CA HIS A 275 9.51 6.74 -18.06
C HIS A 275 9.98 8.15 -18.43
N GLY A 276 9.02 9.03 -18.70
CA GLY A 276 9.18 10.44 -18.92
C GLY A 276 8.80 11.24 -17.69
N TYR A 277 9.59 12.24 -17.32
CA TYR A 277 9.41 13.05 -16.11
C TYR A 277 9.44 14.54 -16.43
N MET A 278 9.05 15.40 -15.49
CA MET A 278 9.09 16.85 -15.69
C MET A 278 10.37 17.43 -15.09
N VAL A 279 11.11 18.21 -15.88
CA VAL A 279 12.37 18.87 -15.49
C VAL A 279 12.23 20.36 -15.58
N PHE A 280 12.71 21.07 -14.57
CA PHE A 280 12.86 22.51 -14.60
C PHE A 280 14.33 22.86 -14.83
N ASP A 281 14.61 23.51 -15.95
CA ASP A 281 15.96 23.88 -16.34
C ASP A 281 16.32 25.30 -15.89
N THR A 282 17.19 25.39 -14.90
CA THR A 282 17.68 26.66 -14.37
C THR A 282 18.88 27.23 -15.15
N SER A 283 19.49 26.47 -16.06
CA SER A 283 20.73 26.87 -16.76
C SER A 283 20.51 28.01 -17.76
N SER A 284 19.25 28.28 -18.11
CA SER A 284 18.90 29.19 -19.21
C SER A 284 18.76 30.67 -18.83
N LYS A 285 18.62 31.01 -17.53
CA LYS A 285 18.43 32.39 -17.05
C LYS A 285 19.06 32.62 -15.68
N VAL A 286 19.44 33.87 -15.40
CA VAL A 286 19.99 34.31 -14.10
C VAL A 286 18.91 35.11 -13.35
N GLY A 287 18.70 34.80 -12.07
CA GLY A 287 17.74 35.50 -11.21
C GLY A 287 16.76 34.57 -10.49
N SER A 288 15.78 35.18 -9.81
CA SER A 288 14.69 34.48 -9.11
C SER A 288 13.52 34.21 -10.05
N GLU A 289 13.69 33.27 -10.97
CA GLU A 289 12.65 32.86 -11.92
C GLU A 289 11.78 31.74 -11.32
N ILE A 290 10.53 31.67 -11.77
CA ILE A 290 9.60 30.60 -11.41
C ILE A 290 9.02 29.94 -12.66
N GLY A 291 8.68 28.66 -12.52
CA GLY A 291 7.88 27.90 -13.45
C GLY A 291 6.78 27.13 -12.76
N ASN A 292 5.53 27.38 -13.12
CA ASN A 292 4.34 26.78 -12.55
C ASN A 292 3.80 25.70 -13.49
N LEU A 293 3.74 24.48 -12.97
CA LEU A 293 3.00 23.37 -13.56
C LEU A 293 1.67 23.23 -12.83
N VAL A 294 0.57 23.43 -13.56
CA VAL A 294 -0.78 23.51 -12.99
C VAL A 294 -1.61 22.30 -13.42
N SER A 295 -2.21 21.59 -12.46
CA SER A 295 -3.02 20.42 -12.76
C SER A 295 -4.33 20.78 -13.48
N MET A 296 -4.98 19.76 -14.04
CA MET A 296 -6.41 19.85 -14.36
C MET A 296 -7.25 20.11 -13.09
N ARG A 297 -8.55 20.40 -13.27
CA ARG A 297 -9.48 20.51 -12.13
C ARG A 297 -9.63 19.17 -11.43
N LEU A 298 -9.12 19.09 -10.22
CA LEU A 298 -9.28 17.95 -9.33
C LEU A 298 -10.62 18.05 -8.58
N LYS A 299 -11.19 16.89 -8.26
CA LYS A 299 -12.41 16.77 -7.46
C LYS A 299 -12.19 15.70 -6.40
N SER A 300 -12.45 16.05 -5.15
CA SER A 300 -12.33 15.13 -4.01
C SER A 300 -13.63 15.08 -3.22
N ASN A 301 -13.89 13.92 -2.62
CA ASN A 301 -14.97 13.73 -1.66
C ASN A 301 -14.47 13.72 -0.21
N SER A 302 -13.15 13.70 0.01
CA SER A 302 -12.53 13.79 1.34
C SER A 302 -12.15 15.23 1.70
N THR A 303 -12.10 15.51 3.01
CA THR A 303 -11.55 16.76 3.54
C THR A 303 -10.04 16.72 3.74
N LYS A 304 -9.46 15.50 3.80
CA LYS A 304 -8.02 15.25 3.92
C LYS A 304 -7.57 14.30 2.83
N GLN A 305 -6.52 14.67 2.12
CA GLN A 305 -5.95 13.90 1.02
C GLN A 305 -4.44 13.76 1.20
N CYS A 306 -3.85 12.74 0.58
CA CYS A 306 -2.41 12.53 0.61
C CYS A 306 -1.84 12.95 -0.74
N LEU A 307 -1.10 14.06 -0.74
CA LEU A 307 -0.24 14.42 -1.86
C LEU A 307 1.06 13.64 -1.71
N GLU A 308 1.47 12.95 -2.77
CA GLU A 308 2.74 12.27 -2.90
C GLU A 308 3.36 12.60 -4.26
N PHE A 309 4.67 12.80 -4.33
CA PHE A 309 5.38 12.92 -5.60
C PHE A 309 6.87 12.59 -5.42
N GLY A 310 7.46 12.01 -6.47
CA GLY A 310 8.90 11.88 -6.61
C GLY A 310 9.53 13.22 -6.96
N TYR A 311 10.71 13.52 -6.40
CA TYR A 311 11.50 14.68 -6.79
C TYR A 311 12.99 14.37 -6.81
N TYR A 312 13.71 15.03 -7.73
CA TYR A 312 15.15 15.00 -7.86
C TYR A 312 15.67 16.43 -7.78
N MET A 313 16.61 16.69 -6.88
CA MET A 313 17.18 18.03 -6.65
C MET A 313 18.68 17.92 -6.39
N ASP A 314 19.44 17.85 -7.49
CA ASP A 314 20.90 17.93 -7.50
C ASP A 314 21.30 19.36 -7.85
N LEU A 315 21.66 20.13 -6.82
CA LEU A 315 21.91 21.56 -6.94
C LEU A 315 23.36 21.88 -6.58
N VAL A 316 23.90 22.92 -7.20
CA VAL A 316 25.20 23.47 -6.85
C VAL A 316 25.19 23.92 -5.38
N ALA A 317 26.26 23.59 -4.66
CA ALA A 317 26.40 23.89 -3.24
C ALA A 317 26.07 25.36 -2.92
N GLY A 318 25.11 25.56 -2.00
CA GLY A 318 24.64 26.88 -1.58
C GLY A 318 23.46 27.43 -2.40
N SER A 319 23.02 26.76 -3.46
CA SER A 319 21.78 27.10 -4.17
C SER A 319 20.59 27.06 -3.22
N GLN A 320 19.65 27.98 -3.41
CA GLN A 320 18.37 28.04 -2.69
C GLN A 320 17.19 27.78 -3.65
N ALA A 321 17.48 27.20 -4.81
CA ALA A 321 16.46 26.72 -5.73
C ALA A 321 15.61 25.63 -5.04
N GLY A 322 14.38 25.48 -5.52
CA GLY A 322 13.42 24.67 -4.79
C GLY A 322 12.10 24.42 -5.51
N ILE A 323 11.31 23.55 -4.90
CA ILE A 323 9.95 23.21 -5.29
C ILE A 323 9.01 23.80 -4.23
N ALA A 324 7.97 24.50 -4.64
CA ALA A 324 6.88 24.93 -3.78
C ALA A 324 5.56 24.40 -4.34
N VAL A 325 4.69 23.92 -3.45
CA VAL A 325 3.39 23.36 -3.86
C VAL A 325 2.27 24.15 -3.23
N TYR A 326 1.23 24.43 -4.02
CA TYR A 326 0.05 25.17 -3.59
C TYR A 326 -1.25 24.49 -3.98
N ILE A 327 -2.30 24.72 -3.18
CA ILE A 327 -3.68 24.40 -3.52
C ILE A 327 -4.36 25.65 -4.04
N GLY A 328 -4.68 25.65 -5.33
CA GLY A 328 -5.41 26.70 -6.01
C GLY A 328 -6.92 26.54 -5.85
N THR A 329 -7.56 27.47 -5.13
CA THR A 329 -9.01 27.69 -5.21
C THR A 329 -9.36 28.20 -6.61
N ILE A 330 -10.41 27.67 -7.22
CA ILE A 330 -10.75 27.98 -8.62
C ILE A 330 -12.14 28.61 -8.78
N ASP A 331 -12.23 29.52 -9.74
CA ASP A 331 -13.51 29.97 -10.28
C ASP A 331 -14.18 28.80 -11.02
N GLN A 332 -15.43 28.52 -10.67
CA GLN A 332 -16.14 27.35 -11.20
C GLN A 332 -16.63 27.52 -12.64
N SER A 333 -16.69 28.76 -13.14
CA SER A 333 -17.20 29.10 -14.46
C SER A 333 -16.14 28.97 -15.55
N ASN A 334 -14.90 29.37 -15.25
CA ASN A 334 -13.80 29.38 -16.22
C ASN A 334 -12.58 28.54 -15.80
N GLY A 335 -12.47 28.14 -14.52
CA GLY A 335 -11.38 27.30 -14.01
C GLY A 335 -10.11 28.07 -13.64
N ASP A 336 -10.16 29.40 -13.60
CA ASP A 336 -9.04 30.25 -13.22
C ASP A 336 -8.74 30.12 -11.72
N ILE A 337 -7.47 30.23 -11.35
CA ILE A 337 -7.06 30.20 -9.94
C ILE A 337 -7.33 31.57 -9.31
N LEU A 338 -8.19 31.60 -8.29
CA LEU A 338 -8.57 32.81 -7.56
C LEU A 338 -7.60 33.13 -6.42
N SER A 339 -7.12 32.08 -5.75
CA SER A 339 -6.13 32.18 -4.67
C SER A 339 -5.41 30.84 -4.51
N ALA A 340 -4.16 30.89 -4.08
CA ALA A 340 -3.30 29.71 -3.88
C ALA A 340 -2.83 29.63 -2.42
N GLN A 341 -3.13 28.53 -1.75
CA GLN A 341 -2.70 28.27 -0.37
C GLN A 341 -1.42 27.42 -0.37
N PRO A 342 -0.34 27.83 0.32
CA PRO A 342 0.90 27.06 0.36
C PRO A 342 0.71 25.74 1.12
N VAL A 343 1.26 24.65 0.57
CA VAL A 343 1.23 23.31 1.15
C VAL A 343 2.56 22.94 1.77
N LEU A 344 3.62 23.04 0.96
CA LEU A 344 4.99 22.70 1.34
C LEU A 344 5.98 23.44 0.45
N SER A 345 7.23 23.50 0.90
CA SER A 345 8.38 24.01 0.15
C SER A 345 9.58 23.14 0.45
N ILE A 346 10.28 22.72 -0.60
CA ILE A 346 11.54 21.96 -0.58
C ILE A 346 12.60 22.87 -1.19
N THR A 347 13.74 23.05 -0.53
CA THR A 347 14.76 24.02 -0.97
C THR A 347 16.16 23.50 -0.66
N GLY A 348 17.11 23.82 -1.54
CA GLY A 348 18.51 23.44 -1.37
C GLY A 348 18.81 22.07 -1.98
N ASP A 349 20.09 21.69 -1.95
CA ASP A 349 20.57 20.44 -2.53
C ASP A 349 20.13 19.23 -1.71
N HIS A 350 19.55 18.23 -2.37
CA HIS A 350 19.13 16.95 -1.79
C HIS A 350 19.89 15.76 -2.40
N GLY A 351 20.93 16.05 -3.21
CA GLY A 351 21.81 15.08 -3.82
C GLY A 351 21.21 14.40 -5.05
N ALA A 352 22.05 13.57 -5.68
CA ALA A 352 21.77 12.91 -6.94
C ALA A 352 20.88 11.65 -6.81
N TYR A 353 19.76 11.77 -6.09
CA TYR A 353 18.81 10.67 -5.87
C TYR A 353 17.37 11.15 -6.01
N TRP A 354 16.51 10.25 -6.49
CA TRP A 354 15.07 10.43 -6.40
C TRP A 354 14.62 10.27 -4.95
N ASN A 355 13.96 11.31 -4.45
CA ASN A 355 13.32 11.37 -3.15
C ASN A 355 11.81 11.32 -3.33
N THR A 356 11.05 11.01 -2.28
CA THR A 356 9.59 11.08 -2.31
C THR A 356 9.09 11.99 -1.21
N GLU A 357 8.33 13.01 -1.58
CA GLU A 357 7.66 13.89 -0.63
C GLU A 357 6.21 13.45 -0.43
N ARG A 358 5.73 13.51 0.82
CA ARG A 358 4.35 13.14 1.17
C ARG A 358 3.76 14.14 2.15
N ARG A 359 2.55 14.60 1.87
CA ARG A 359 1.87 15.60 2.71
C ARG A 359 0.37 15.38 2.76
N THR A 360 -0.17 15.28 3.97
CA THR A 360 -1.62 15.37 4.16
C THR A 360 -2.07 16.81 3.90
N ILE A 361 -2.88 17.00 2.86
CA ILE A 361 -3.42 18.29 2.44
C ILE A 361 -4.90 18.42 2.80
N GLN A 362 -5.35 19.65 3.03
CA GLN A 362 -6.76 20.00 3.12
C GLN A 362 -7.11 20.89 1.94
N ALA A 363 -8.04 20.44 1.12
CA ALA A 363 -8.42 21.13 -0.11
C ALA A 363 -9.95 21.31 -0.20
N PRO A 364 -10.45 22.33 -0.91
CA PRO A 364 -11.86 22.42 -1.26
C PRO A 364 -12.30 21.24 -2.12
N ALA A 365 -13.61 21.00 -2.23
CA ALA A 365 -14.16 19.91 -3.04
C ALA A 365 -13.70 19.92 -4.53
N LYS A 366 -13.31 21.09 -5.04
CA LYS A 366 -12.72 21.28 -6.37
C LYS A 366 -11.59 22.29 -6.32
N TYR A 367 -10.45 21.94 -6.88
CA TYR A 367 -9.23 22.76 -6.84
C TYR A 367 -8.29 22.40 -7.99
N LYS A 368 -7.17 23.12 -8.08
CA LYS A 368 -6.01 22.75 -8.91
C LYS A 368 -4.78 22.65 -8.01
N LEU A 369 -3.91 21.68 -8.28
CA LEU A 369 -2.57 21.62 -7.70
C LEU A 369 -1.66 22.52 -8.55
N VAL A 370 -0.85 23.35 -7.88
CA VAL A 370 0.19 24.17 -8.54
C VAL A 370 1.53 23.73 -7.98
N ILE A 371 2.40 23.22 -8.86
CA ILE A 371 3.77 22.86 -8.52
C ILE A 371 4.68 23.89 -9.15
N THR A 372 5.34 24.68 -8.31
CA THR A 372 6.23 25.76 -8.72
C THR A 372 7.68 25.30 -8.52
N ALA A 373 8.48 25.29 -9.57
CA ALA A 373 9.92 25.31 -9.42
C ALA A 373 10.41 26.76 -9.37
N LYS A 374 11.41 27.01 -8.54
CA LYS A 374 12.01 28.32 -8.35
C LYS A 374 13.52 28.21 -8.50
N SER A 375 14.10 28.99 -9.40
CA SER A 375 15.54 29.24 -9.39
C SER A 375 15.82 30.37 -8.39
N VAL A 376 16.91 30.28 -7.63
CA VAL A 376 17.37 31.38 -6.78
C VAL A 376 18.87 31.50 -6.91
N THR A 377 19.32 32.16 -7.98
CA THR A 377 20.75 32.25 -8.28
C THR A 377 21.14 33.63 -8.83
N ASP A 378 22.30 34.12 -8.39
CA ASP A 378 22.97 35.31 -8.96
C ASP A 378 23.95 34.93 -10.10
N ILE A 379 24.06 33.63 -10.41
CA ILE A 379 24.96 33.03 -11.41
C ILE A 379 24.24 31.93 -12.19
N TYR A 380 24.75 31.57 -13.37
CA TYR A 380 24.34 30.35 -14.06
C TYR A 380 24.69 29.14 -13.20
N THR A 381 23.70 28.28 -12.93
CA THR A 381 23.90 27.01 -12.23
C THR A 381 23.39 25.88 -13.12
N ASP A 382 24.10 24.76 -13.07
CA ASP A 382 23.66 23.48 -13.63
C ASP A 382 22.70 22.79 -12.65
N ASP A 383 21.87 23.56 -11.93
CA ASP A 383 20.91 23.01 -10.97
C ASP A 383 19.86 22.20 -11.74
N VAL A 384 19.57 20.99 -11.25
CA VAL A 384 18.55 20.14 -11.84
C VAL A 384 17.45 19.89 -10.84
N ILE A 385 16.24 20.34 -11.19
CA ILE A 385 15.01 20.04 -10.45
C ILE A 385 14.13 19.19 -11.35
N ALA A 386 13.74 18.01 -10.88
CA ALA A 386 12.77 17.17 -11.58
C ALA A 386 11.69 16.66 -10.62
N ILE A 387 10.52 16.35 -11.18
CA ILE A 387 9.40 15.73 -10.47
C ILE A 387 8.82 14.59 -11.29
N ASP A 388 8.27 13.61 -10.59
CA ASP A 388 7.61 12.45 -11.19
C ASP A 388 6.56 11.83 -10.24
N ASP A 389 5.79 10.87 -10.71
CA ASP A 389 4.87 10.03 -9.92
C ASP A 389 3.93 10.83 -9.00
N VAL A 390 3.37 11.94 -9.50
CA VAL A 390 2.50 12.82 -8.73
C VAL A 390 1.17 12.13 -8.46
N SER A 391 0.87 11.89 -7.20
CA SER A 391 -0.33 11.21 -6.72
C SER A 391 -1.07 12.03 -5.68
N ILE A 392 -2.40 12.06 -5.80
CA ILE A 392 -3.31 12.63 -4.82
C ILE A 392 -4.31 11.54 -4.45
N LEU A 393 -4.15 10.98 -3.26
CA LEU A 393 -5.01 9.93 -2.75
C LEU A 393 -6.10 10.51 -1.85
N ASP A 394 -7.34 10.06 -2.00
CA ASP A 394 -8.49 10.52 -1.19
C ASP A 394 -8.50 9.89 0.22
N LYS A 395 -7.33 9.91 0.89
CA LYS A 395 -7.09 9.49 2.27
C LYS A 395 -5.95 10.34 2.86
N PRO A 396 -5.84 10.48 4.19
CA PRO A 396 -4.63 11.04 4.79
C PRO A 396 -3.38 10.22 4.42
N CYS A 397 -2.21 10.85 4.42
CA CYS A 397 -0.96 10.09 4.33
C CYS A 397 -0.74 9.28 5.61
N GLU A 398 0.05 8.20 5.51
CA GLU A 398 0.60 7.54 6.70
C GLU A 398 1.42 8.54 7.55
N THR A 399 1.51 8.31 8.86
CA THR A 399 2.04 9.30 9.82
C THR A 399 3.55 9.47 9.73
N SER A 400 4.29 8.45 9.30
CA SER A 400 5.75 8.49 9.22
C SER A 400 6.29 7.62 8.09
N TYR A 401 7.45 8.01 7.56
CA TYR A 401 8.16 7.26 6.53
C TYR A 401 9.66 7.22 6.86
N TYR A 402 10.30 6.11 6.50
CA TYR A 402 11.73 5.91 6.64
C TYR A 402 12.29 5.32 5.35
N THR A 403 13.15 6.09 4.66
CA THR A 403 13.82 5.64 3.44
C THR A 403 15.22 5.13 3.77
N ILE A 404 15.55 3.96 3.22
CA ILE A 404 16.90 3.38 3.28
C ILE A 404 17.47 3.44 1.87
N HIS A 405 18.42 4.35 1.64
CA HIS A 405 19.19 4.47 0.40
C HIS A 405 20.37 3.49 0.37
N ASP A 406 20.99 3.35 -0.80
CA ASP A 406 22.13 2.47 -1.06
C ASP A 406 21.89 1.03 -0.61
N PHE A 407 20.65 0.56 -0.78
CA PHE A 407 20.17 -0.70 -0.21
C PHE A 407 20.98 -1.90 -0.70
N SER A 408 21.41 -1.90 -1.95
CA SER A 408 22.28 -2.94 -2.52
C SER A 408 23.63 -3.00 -1.82
N SER A 409 24.24 -1.83 -1.54
CA SER A 409 25.52 -1.74 -0.82
C SER A 409 25.38 -2.12 0.65
N LEU A 410 24.27 -1.70 1.28
CA LEU A 410 23.91 -2.12 2.63
C LEU A 410 23.75 -3.65 2.70
N LEU A 411 23.01 -4.25 1.77
CA LEU A 411 22.79 -5.70 1.73
C LEU A 411 24.10 -6.47 1.53
N ALA A 412 25.00 -5.96 0.68
CA ALA A 412 26.30 -6.59 0.43
C ALA A 412 27.28 -6.51 1.62
N SER A 413 27.12 -5.50 2.49
CA SER A 413 28.01 -5.25 3.64
C SER A 413 27.45 -5.74 4.98
N THR A 414 26.13 -5.96 5.07
CA THR A 414 25.45 -6.41 6.28
C THR A 414 25.87 -7.81 6.68
N THR A 415 26.23 -7.99 7.94
CA THR A 415 26.54 -9.27 8.57
C THR A 415 25.47 -9.68 9.59
N LYS A 416 25.50 -10.95 10.02
CA LYS A 416 24.56 -11.45 11.01
C LYS A 416 24.67 -10.66 12.32
N GLY A 417 23.58 -9.99 12.69
CA GLY A 417 23.50 -9.17 13.90
C GLY A 417 23.44 -7.67 13.61
N ASP A 418 23.72 -7.24 12.38
CA ASP A 418 23.58 -5.83 12.01
C ASP A 418 22.10 -5.46 11.82
N ALA A 419 21.80 -4.19 12.12
CA ALA A 419 20.51 -3.60 11.94
C ALA A 419 20.67 -2.12 11.56
N VAL A 420 19.74 -1.63 10.76
CA VAL A 420 19.61 -0.22 10.42
C VAL A 420 18.48 0.37 11.26
N TYR A 421 18.74 1.55 11.82
CA TYR A 421 17.82 2.26 12.68
C TYR A 421 17.33 3.49 11.94
N SER A 422 16.02 3.73 11.97
CA SER A 422 15.45 4.98 11.51
C SER A 422 15.98 6.17 12.35
N PRO A 423 15.84 7.40 11.82
CA PRO A 423 15.84 8.60 12.65
C PRO A 423 14.82 8.51 13.79
N LEU A 424 14.99 9.36 14.81
CA LEU A 424 14.00 9.50 15.88
C LEU A 424 12.72 10.12 15.30
N MET A 425 11.60 9.40 15.41
CA MET A 425 10.28 9.81 14.93
C MET A 425 9.32 9.99 16.10
N TYR A 426 8.18 10.63 15.86
CA TYR A 426 7.17 10.91 16.89
C TYR A 426 5.78 10.53 16.40
N THR A 427 4.96 9.93 17.28
CA THR A 427 3.53 9.74 17.02
C THR A 427 2.78 11.08 17.11
N ASP A 428 1.52 11.12 16.68
CA ASP A 428 0.69 12.33 16.77
C ASP A 428 0.46 12.76 18.23
N GLU A 429 0.46 11.81 19.17
CA GLU A 429 0.40 12.05 20.62
C GLU A 429 1.74 12.49 21.21
N GLY A 430 2.84 12.36 20.46
CA GLY A 430 4.16 12.82 20.83
C GLY A 430 5.09 11.77 21.46
N TYR A 431 4.77 10.47 21.37
CA TYR A 431 5.70 9.41 21.78
C TYR A 431 6.85 9.30 20.79
N ALA A 432 8.09 9.29 21.26
CA ALA A 432 9.23 9.06 20.40
C ALA A 432 9.37 7.56 20.08
N PHE A 433 9.78 7.23 18.85
CA PHE A 433 10.03 5.85 18.43
C PHE A 433 11.08 5.76 17.32
N LYS A 434 11.56 4.53 17.09
CA LYS A 434 12.40 4.14 15.96
C LYS A 434 11.91 2.84 15.33
N ILE A 435 12.18 2.70 14.03
CA ILE A 435 12.07 1.44 13.31
C ILE A 435 13.46 0.82 13.22
N ILE A 436 13.53 -0.47 13.51
CA ILE A 436 14.73 -1.28 13.43
C ILE A 436 14.53 -2.28 12.30
N VAL A 437 15.38 -2.21 11.28
CA VAL A 437 15.37 -3.13 10.14
C VAL A 437 16.62 -3.98 10.20
N SER A 438 16.45 -5.30 10.24
CA SER A 438 17.60 -6.21 10.20
C SER A 438 17.51 -7.11 8.98
N LEU A 439 18.63 -7.25 8.26
CA LEU A 439 18.73 -8.11 7.07
C LEU A 439 19.32 -9.48 7.46
N GLN A 440 18.99 -9.93 8.67
CA GLN A 440 19.75 -10.88 9.50
C GLN A 440 19.81 -12.32 8.98
N HIS A 441 18.92 -12.67 8.07
CA HIS A 441 18.85 -13.97 7.46
C HIS A 441 19.03 -13.74 5.97
N ALA A 442 19.97 -14.43 5.33
CA ALA A 442 20.31 -14.26 3.91
C ALA A 442 19.11 -14.39 2.92
N LEU A 443 17.90 -14.61 3.43
CA LEU A 443 16.65 -14.77 2.70
C LEU A 443 15.53 -13.82 3.15
N THR A 444 15.55 -13.24 4.37
CA THR A 444 14.44 -12.42 4.89
C THR A 444 14.91 -11.18 5.66
N ALA A 445 14.19 -10.08 5.46
CA ALA A 445 14.26 -8.88 6.27
C ALA A 445 13.33 -9.00 7.49
N CYS A 446 13.76 -8.40 8.60
CA CYS A 446 13.02 -8.24 9.84
C CYS A 446 12.72 -6.75 10.06
N ALA A 447 11.57 -6.43 10.64
CA ALA A 447 11.21 -5.07 11.02
C ALA A 447 10.61 -5.03 12.42
N PHE A 448 11.08 -4.11 13.25
CA PHE A 448 10.64 -3.93 14.63
C PHE A 448 10.34 -2.46 14.93
N PHE A 449 9.27 -2.24 15.68
CA PHE A 449 8.94 -0.94 16.27
C PHE A 449 9.47 -0.89 17.70
N ALA A 450 10.22 0.16 18.03
CA ALA A 450 10.74 0.38 19.37
C ALA A 450 10.39 1.79 19.84
N VAL A 451 9.74 1.93 21.01
CA VAL A 451 9.59 3.24 21.63
C VAL A 451 10.95 3.73 22.13
N ALA A 452 11.16 5.02 21.98
CA ALA A 452 12.43 5.70 22.19
C ALA A 452 12.29 6.79 23.25
N GLN A 453 13.40 7.18 23.85
CA GLN A 453 13.42 8.32 24.76
C GLN A 453 13.10 9.59 23.98
N GLY A 454 12.02 10.27 24.38
CA GLY A 454 11.52 11.49 23.76
C GLY A 454 11.54 12.68 24.71
N VAL A 455 11.49 13.88 24.14
CA VAL A 455 11.38 15.13 24.94
C VAL A 455 10.05 15.27 25.67
N ASN A 456 9.04 14.47 25.30
CA ASN A 456 7.69 14.53 25.82
C ASN A 456 7.40 13.48 26.91
N ASP A 457 8.33 12.54 27.17
CA ASP A 457 8.07 11.32 27.95
C ASP A 457 7.58 11.55 29.37
N ASP A 458 7.89 12.71 29.97
CA ASP A 458 7.46 13.08 31.33
C ASP A 458 5.98 13.49 31.40
N ASN A 459 5.38 13.86 30.25
CA ASN A 459 3.99 14.30 30.16
C ASN A 459 3.07 13.26 29.52
N LEU A 460 3.61 12.12 29.10
CA LEU A 460 2.87 11.07 28.42
C LEU A 460 2.49 9.92 29.38
N PRO A 461 1.33 9.28 29.19
CA PRO A 461 0.98 8.08 29.93
C PRO A 461 1.88 6.90 29.53
N TRP A 462 2.22 6.04 30.49
CA TRP A 462 3.00 4.82 30.25
C TRP A 462 2.35 3.63 30.97
N PRO A 463 2.47 2.40 30.44
CA PRO A 463 3.19 2.00 29.21
C PRO A 463 2.52 2.50 27.92
N PHE A 464 3.20 2.35 26.78
CA PHE A 464 2.67 2.61 25.44
C PHE A 464 1.84 1.40 24.95
N TYR A 465 0.61 1.26 25.45
CA TYR A 465 -0.23 0.08 25.20
C TYR A 465 -1.50 0.41 24.41
N ASN A 466 -2.11 -0.64 23.84
CA ASN A 466 -3.33 -0.59 23.02
C ASN A 466 -3.22 0.32 21.78
N GLN A 467 -2.02 0.47 21.23
CA GLN A 467 -1.78 1.20 19.99
C GLN A 467 -1.63 0.22 18.83
N VAL A 468 -2.20 0.57 17.68
CA VAL A 468 -2.15 -0.27 16.49
C VAL A 468 -1.05 0.26 15.58
N VAL A 469 0.11 -0.37 15.64
CA VAL A 469 1.24 0.01 14.80
C VAL A 469 1.22 -0.79 13.52
N LYS A 470 1.20 -0.10 12.38
CA LYS A 470 1.34 -0.65 11.03
C LYS A 470 2.70 -0.28 10.47
N ILE A 471 3.48 -1.26 10.06
CA ILE A 471 4.77 -1.09 9.40
C ILE A 471 4.68 -1.76 8.04
N GLY A 472 5.13 -1.11 6.98
CA GLY A 472 5.15 -1.74 5.66
C GLY A 472 6.23 -1.23 4.73
N VAL A 473 6.54 -2.04 3.72
CA VAL A 473 7.36 -1.67 2.58
C VAL A 473 6.44 -1.17 1.48
N VAL A 474 6.72 0.03 1.00
CA VAL A 474 5.96 0.65 -0.08
C VAL A 474 6.42 0.04 -1.41
N ASP A 475 5.46 -0.43 -2.20
CA ASP A 475 5.62 -0.70 -3.63
C ASP A 475 5.71 0.67 -4.32
N GLN A 476 6.86 1.03 -4.88
CA GLN A 476 7.14 2.39 -5.37
C GLN A 476 6.74 2.57 -6.84
N GLY A 477 5.82 1.74 -7.33
CA GLY A 477 5.30 1.80 -8.69
C GLY A 477 4.65 3.16 -9.01
N PRO A 478 4.66 3.57 -10.28
CA PRO A 478 4.28 4.92 -10.69
C PRO A 478 2.81 5.25 -10.40
N ASP A 479 1.91 4.27 -10.57
CA ASP A 479 0.49 4.44 -10.24
C ASP A 479 0.19 3.97 -8.81
N ALA A 480 -0.06 4.93 -7.93
CA ALA A 480 -0.39 4.65 -6.53
C ALA A 480 -1.64 3.77 -6.33
N LEU A 481 -2.53 3.67 -7.32
CA LEU A 481 -3.74 2.85 -7.24
C LEU A 481 -3.50 1.36 -7.55
N THR A 482 -2.38 1.03 -8.18
CA THR A 482 -2.00 -0.36 -8.51
C THR A 482 -0.95 -0.92 -7.55
N ARG A 483 -0.37 -0.07 -6.69
CA ARG A 483 0.60 -0.48 -5.67
C ARG A 483 0.08 -1.58 -4.77
N MET A 484 0.93 -2.58 -4.54
CA MET A 484 0.68 -3.71 -3.65
C MET A 484 1.66 -3.71 -2.47
N ASN A 485 1.65 -2.63 -1.70
CA ASN A 485 2.46 -2.48 -0.50
C ASN A 485 2.35 -3.69 0.43
N GLN A 486 3.47 -4.11 1.03
CA GLN A 486 3.52 -5.16 2.03
C GLN A 486 3.44 -4.52 3.42
N PHE A 487 2.44 -4.86 4.24
CA PHE A 487 2.33 -4.33 5.60
C PHE A 487 2.12 -5.42 6.65
N PHE A 488 2.47 -5.08 7.88
CA PHE A 488 2.15 -5.87 9.06
C PHE A 488 1.62 -4.95 10.14
N THR A 489 0.59 -5.44 10.83
CA THR A 489 -0.02 -4.74 11.95
C THR A 489 0.33 -5.46 13.25
N LEU A 490 0.81 -4.73 14.24
CA LEU A 490 1.00 -5.18 15.61
C LEU A 490 0.14 -4.34 16.55
N LEU A 491 -0.32 -4.96 17.63
CA LEU A 491 -0.98 -4.28 18.73
C LEU A 491 0.03 -4.19 19.87
N THR A 492 0.32 -3.00 20.36
CA THR A 492 1.18 -2.87 21.54
C THR A 492 0.42 -3.41 22.75
N THR A 493 0.92 -4.51 23.33
CA THR A 493 0.17 -5.27 24.34
C THR A 493 0.19 -4.61 25.71
N SER A 494 -0.79 -4.99 26.55
CA SER A 494 -1.07 -4.42 27.87
C SER A 494 -0.06 -4.78 28.96
N ASP A 495 0.13 -3.84 29.89
CA ASP A 495 0.74 -3.89 31.24
C ASP A 495 1.64 -5.10 31.57
N GLY A 496 2.96 -4.88 31.60
CA GLY A 496 3.98 -5.86 31.98
C GLY A 496 4.92 -6.33 30.86
N ASP A 497 4.72 -5.86 29.61
CA ASP A 497 5.69 -6.04 28.53
C ASP A 497 6.74 -4.91 28.57
N PRO A 498 8.01 -5.20 28.90
CA PRO A 498 9.06 -4.19 28.97
C PRO A 498 9.36 -3.52 27.61
N ASN A 499 8.90 -4.09 26.50
CA ASN A 499 9.04 -3.51 25.15
C ASN A 499 8.11 -2.32 24.90
N PHE A 500 7.27 -1.92 25.84
CA PHE A 500 6.44 -0.72 25.72
C PHE A 500 6.43 0.15 26.99
N ASP A 501 7.24 -0.18 27.99
CA ASP A 501 7.45 0.67 29.16
C ASP A 501 8.19 1.97 28.78
N LYS A 502 8.09 2.97 29.67
CA LYS A 502 8.85 4.21 29.54
C LYS A 502 10.34 3.89 29.36
N PRO A 503 10.97 4.31 28.25
CA PRO A 503 12.40 4.10 28.06
C PRO A 503 13.19 4.74 29.21
N THR A 504 14.01 3.93 29.90
CA THR A 504 14.96 4.40 30.91
C THR A 504 16.34 3.85 30.61
N THR A 505 17.38 4.53 31.07
CA THR A 505 18.78 4.11 30.90
C THR A 505 19.11 2.73 31.47
N MET A 506 18.24 2.14 32.31
CA MET A 506 18.42 0.82 32.92
C MET A 506 17.69 -0.35 32.22
N ASN A 507 16.76 -0.09 31.29
CA ASN A 507 15.96 -1.13 30.60
C ASN A 507 16.43 -1.40 29.16
N ALA A 508 17.63 -0.94 28.78
CA ALA A 508 18.21 -1.20 27.47
C ALA A 508 18.55 -2.70 27.29
N PHE A 509 17.55 -3.49 26.89
CA PHE A 509 17.79 -4.84 26.39
C PHE A 509 18.50 -4.75 25.03
N ASN A 510 19.80 -5.09 25.02
CA ASN A 510 20.56 -5.28 23.80
C ASN A 510 20.04 -6.53 23.08
N PHE A 511 19.09 -6.36 22.16
CA PHE A 511 18.68 -7.50 21.32
C PHE A 511 19.65 -7.79 20.18
N PHE A 512 20.61 -6.91 19.89
CA PHE A 512 21.58 -7.11 18.82
C PHE A 512 22.96 -6.62 19.29
N TYR A 513 24.00 -7.44 19.10
CA TYR A 513 25.35 -7.30 19.65
C TYR A 513 26.15 -6.12 19.05
N THR A 514 25.56 -4.94 18.88
CA THR A 514 26.18 -3.76 18.29
C THR A 514 25.84 -2.50 19.09
N ARG A 515 26.90 -1.75 19.44
CA ARG A 515 26.96 -0.49 20.23
C ARG A 515 25.62 0.11 20.67
N ALA A 516 25.37 0.05 21.97
CA ALA A 516 24.33 0.77 22.69
C ALA A 516 24.21 2.25 22.25
N THR A 517 23.13 2.60 21.56
CA THR A 517 22.53 3.92 21.68
C THR A 517 21.49 3.82 22.78
N TYR A 518 21.74 4.46 23.91
CA TYR A 518 21.07 4.27 25.21
C TYR A 518 19.59 4.73 25.28
N GLU A 519 18.84 4.71 24.18
CA GLU A 519 17.61 5.52 24.02
C GLU A 519 16.42 4.78 23.41
N VAL A 520 16.46 3.45 23.22
CA VAL A 520 15.30 2.65 22.75
C VAL A 520 15.13 1.39 23.58
N ASN A 521 13.92 0.85 23.64
CA ASN A 521 13.69 -0.47 24.23
C ASN A 521 13.89 -1.61 23.22
N GLY A 522 13.61 -2.85 23.64
CA GLY A 522 13.95 -4.07 22.89
C GLY A 522 13.31 -4.19 21.50
N GLY A 523 12.24 -3.43 21.25
CA GLY A 523 11.49 -3.45 20.00
C GLY A 523 10.60 -4.69 19.86
N TRP A 524 9.46 -4.52 19.20
CA TRP A 524 8.50 -5.58 18.90
C TRP A 524 8.13 -5.56 17.43
N GLY A 525 8.03 -6.72 16.80
CA GLY A 525 7.78 -6.79 15.36
C GLY A 525 7.92 -8.20 14.77
N TYR A 526 8.32 -8.26 13.51
CA TYR A 526 8.27 -9.47 12.70
C TYR A 526 9.66 -9.87 12.20
N ASN A 527 10.05 -11.12 12.45
CA ASN A 527 11.30 -11.72 11.97
C ASN A 527 11.24 -12.12 10.48
N ASN A 528 10.03 -12.29 9.94
CA ASN A 528 9.81 -12.58 8.52
C ASN A 528 8.91 -11.48 7.96
N PHE A 529 9.45 -10.27 7.91
CA PHE A 529 8.73 -9.12 7.40
C PHE A 529 8.61 -9.21 5.87
N MET A 530 9.70 -9.51 5.17
CA MET A 530 9.64 -9.71 3.72
C MET A 530 10.85 -10.52 3.26
N THR A 531 10.72 -11.32 2.21
CA THR A 531 11.89 -12.00 1.65
C THR A 531 12.76 -10.99 0.91
N LEU A 532 14.08 -11.18 0.93
CA LEU A 532 15.01 -10.34 0.17
C LEU A 532 14.79 -10.51 -1.33
N SER A 533 14.41 -11.71 -1.77
CA SER A 533 14.05 -11.95 -3.17
C SER A 533 12.82 -11.14 -3.58
N ASP A 534 11.79 -11.06 -2.73
CA ASP A 534 10.61 -10.24 -3.03
C ASP A 534 10.97 -8.76 -3.12
N ILE A 535 11.78 -8.24 -2.18
CA ILE A 535 12.23 -6.85 -2.20
C ILE A 535 12.97 -6.54 -3.50
N MET A 536 13.85 -7.44 -3.95
CA MET A 536 14.74 -7.19 -5.08
C MET A 536 14.12 -7.50 -6.45
N ASN A 537 13.20 -8.47 -6.51
CA ASN A 537 12.80 -9.10 -7.77
C ASN A 537 11.29 -9.04 -8.03
N THR A 538 10.48 -8.54 -7.09
CA THR A 538 9.03 -8.44 -7.26
C THR A 538 8.58 -7.00 -7.13
N ARG A 539 7.73 -6.55 -8.07
CA ARG A 539 7.18 -5.17 -8.08
C ARG A 539 8.29 -4.11 -7.91
N ASP A 540 7.94 -2.92 -7.42
CA ASP A 540 8.86 -1.79 -7.30
C ASP A 540 9.23 -1.50 -5.84
N PHE A 541 9.42 -2.53 -5.01
CA PHE A 541 9.81 -2.33 -3.60
C PHE A 541 11.21 -1.74 -3.46
N LEU A 542 12.14 -2.14 -4.32
CA LEU A 542 13.46 -1.54 -4.49
C LEU A 542 13.47 -0.69 -5.75
N LYS A 543 13.41 0.63 -5.61
CA LYS A 543 13.46 1.61 -6.70
C LYS A 543 14.55 2.62 -6.40
N ASN A 544 15.40 2.95 -7.38
CA ASN A 544 16.54 3.86 -7.21
C ASN A 544 17.51 3.47 -6.07
N ASP A 545 17.78 2.17 -5.95
CA ASP A 545 18.56 1.57 -4.85
C ASP A 545 18.08 1.98 -3.45
N ALA A 546 16.79 2.28 -3.32
CA ALA A 546 16.16 2.67 -2.07
C ALA A 546 14.90 1.85 -1.79
N ILE A 547 14.68 1.55 -0.51
CA ILE A 547 13.41 1.01 -0.01
C ILE A 547 12.74 2.06 0.89
N VAL A 548 11.41 2.14 0.81
CA VAL A 548 10.62 3.07 1.62
C VAL A 548 9.77 2.28 2.60
N ILE A 549 9.97 2.54 3.88
CA ILE A 549 9.18 1.98 4.97
C ILE A 549 8.15 3.00 5.40
N SER A 550 6.87 2.66 5.31
CA SER A 550 5.76 3.43 5.85
C SER A 550 5.41 2.95 7.25
N ILE A 551 5.11 3.89 8.14
CA ILE A 551 4.71 3.64 9.51
C ILE A 551 3.43 4.42 9.80
N ASN A 552 2.46 3.74 10.41
CA ASN A 552 1.26 4.34 11.00
C ASN A 552 1.13 3.81 12.42
N VAL A 553 0.76 4.65 13.38
CA VAL A 553 0.73 4.34 14.82
C VAL A 553 -0.58 4.79 15.41
#